data_AF-A0A936GRG1-F1
#
_entry.id   AF-A0A936GRG1-F1
#
_cell.length_a   1.000
_cell.length_b   1.000
_cell.length_c   1.000
_cell.angle_alpha   90.00
_cell.angle_beta   90.00
_cell.angle_gamma   90.00
#
_symmetry.space_group_name_H-M   'P 1'
#
loop_
_entity.id
_entity.type
_entity.pdbx_description
1 polymer ?
#
loop_
_entity_poly.entity_id
_entity_poly.type
_entity_poly.pdbx_seq_one_letter_code
_entity_poly.pdbx_strand_id
1 'polypeptide(L)' 'MGISVTKLLIVLAIIIVIFGTKRLKNVGTDLGSAIKSFRSAIREEEANDASDNNEDKPIDGEVTSKKSDNS' A
#
# COMPACT_ATOMS: atom_id res chain seq x y z
N MET A 1 -14.98 30.46 -10.56
CA MET A 1 -15.78 29.22 -10.58
C MET A 1 -14.87 28.05 -10.22
N GLY A 2 -14.90 27.57 -8.98
CA GLY A 2 -14.02 26.49 -8.53
C GLY A 2 -14.46 25.10 -9.00
N ILE A 3 -13.56 24.12 -8.83
CA ILE A 3 -13.89 22.70 -8.97
C ILE A 3 -14.84 22.34 -7.83
N SER A 4 -16.11 22.14 -8.16
CA SER A 4 -17.12 21.65 -7.22
C SER A 4 -17.13 20.13 -7.24
N VAL A 5 -17.37 19.52 -6.08
CA VAL A 5 -17.49 18.06 -5.93
C VAL A 5 -18.50 17.48 -6.91
N THR A 6 -19.62 18.17 -7.16
CA THR A 6 -20.64 17.77 -8.15
C THR A 6 -20.08 17.69 -9.57
N LYS A 7 -19.20 18.64 -9.95
CA LYS A 7 -18.56 18.63 -11.29
C LYS A 7 -17.58 17.46 -11.41
N LEU A 8 -16.82 17.17 -10.35
CA LEU A 8 -15.90 16.04 -10.31
C LEU A 8 -16.63 14.70 -10.53
N LEU A 9 -17.79 14.51 -9.89
CA LEU A 9 -18.60 13.30 -10.04
C LEU A 9 -19.13 13.11 -11.47
N ILE A 10 -19.57 14.20 -12.12
CA ILE A 10 -20.04 14.14 -13.52
C ILE A 10 -18.90 13.73 -14.45
N VAL A 11 -17.71 14.33 -14.28
CA VAL A 11 -16.54 13.99 -15.09
C VAL A 11 -16.11 12.54 -14.85
N LEU A 12 -16.12 12.08 -13.60
CA LEU A 12 -15.81 10.70 -13.24
C LEU A 12 -16.79 9.70 -13.90
N ALA A 13 -18.09 10.02 -13.90
CA ALA A 13 -19.10 9.20 -14.54
C ALA A 13 -18.83 9.03 -16.04
N ILE A 14 -18.45 10.10 -16.75
CA ILE A 14 -18.12 10.05 -18.17
C ILE A 14 -16.90 9.16 -18.42
N ILE A 15 -15.84 9.29 -17.61
CA ILE A 15 -14.66 8.43 -17.70
C ILE A 15 -15.05 6.95 -17.50
N ILE A 16 -15.88 6.64 -16.51
CA ILE A 16 -16.34 5.27 -16.26
C ILE A 16 -17.12 4.72 -17.46
N VAL A 17 -17.93 5.53 -18.13
CA VAL A 17 -18.69 5.11 -19.32
C VAL A 17 -17.76 4.82 -20.49
N ILE A 18 -16.72 5.64 -20.71
CA ILE A 18 -15.76 5.46 -21.81
C ILE A 18 -14.87 4.22 -21.58
N PHE A 19 -14.31 4.09 -20.39
CA PHE A 19 -13.36 3.01 -20.09
C PHE A 19 -14.05 1.70 -19.65
N GLY A 20 -15.31 1.78 -19.21
CA GLY A 20 -16.04 0.69 -18.58
C GLY A 20 -15.54 0.35 -17.17
N THR A 21 -16.42 -0.22 -16.35
CA THR A 21 -16.10 -0.59 -14.96
C THR A 21 -15.07 -1.71 -14.85
N LYS A 22 -14.95 -2.57 -15.88
CA LYS A 22 -14.03 -3.72 -15.87
C LYS A 22 -12.56 -3.29 -15.92
N ARG A 23 -12.23 -2.28 -16.73
CA ARG A 23 -10.87 -1.71 -16.79
C ARG A 23 -10.56 -0.92 -15.53
N LEU A 24 -11.51 -0.12 -15.06
CA LEU A 24 -11.35 0.65 -13.83
C LEU A 24 -11.18 -0.25 -12.59
N LYS A 25 -11.85 -1.41 -12.52
CA LYS A 25 -11.69 -2.36 -11.41
C LYS A 25 -10.29 -2.97 -11.38
N ASN A 26 -9.77 -3.40 -12.52
CA ASN A 26 -8.44 -4.01 -12.59
C ASN A 26 -7.38 -2.98 -12.20
N VAL A 27 -7.36 -1.82 -12.85
CA VAL A 27 -6.40 -0.74 -12.57
C VAL A 27 -6.58 -0.15 -11.17
N GLY A 28 -7.83 -0.01 -10.71
CA GLY A 28 -8.16 0.50 -9.38
C GLY A 28 -7.78 -0.45 -8.24
N THR A 29 -7.76 -1.77 -8.49
CA THR A 29 -7.29 -2.75 -7.50
C THR A 29 -5.78 -2.64 -7.29
N ASP A 30 -5.03 -2.49 -8.39
CA ASP A 30 -3.57 -2.35 -8.35
C ASP A 30 -3.15 -1.02 -7.72
N LEU A 31 -3.75 0.09 -8.18
CA LEU A 31 -3.51 1.42 -7.62
C LEU A 31 -3.98 1.52 -6.17
N GLY A 32 -5.14 0.94 -5.84
CA GLY A 32 -5.69 0.95 -4.49
C GLY A 32 -4.81 0.18 -3.51
N SER A 33 -4.20 -0.93 -3.95
CA SER A 33 -3.26 -1.69 -3.11
C SER A 33 -1.98 -0.89 -2.84
N ALA A 34 -1.43 -0.20 -3.85
CA ALA A 34 -0.25 0.67 -3.68
C ALA A 34 -0.53 1.85 -2.73
N ILE A 35 -1.67 2.53 -2.92
CA ILE A 35 -2.09 3.65 -2.06
C ILE A 35 -2.37 3.17 -0.63
N LYS A 36 -2.92 1.96 -0.45
CA LYS A 36 -3.13 1.37 0.87
C LYS A 36 -1.81 1.16 1.62
N SER A 37 -0.80 0.60 0.96
CA SER A 37 0.52 0.41 1.56
C SER A 37 1.19 1.75 1.90
N PHE A 38 1.08 2.74 1.01
CA PHE A 38 1.58 4.09 1.25
C PHE A 38 0.91 4.76 2.46
N ARG A 39 -0.44 4.68 2.55
CA ARG A 39 -1.19 5.21 3.71
C ARG A 39 -0.86 4.48 5.00
N SER A 40 -0.61 3.17 4.94
CA SER A 40 -0.19 2.38 6.10
C SER A 40 1.19 2.81 6.59
N ALA A 41 2.16 2.99 5.68
CA ALA A 41 3.51 3.43 6.01
C ALA A 41 3.51 4.81 6.67
N ILE A 42 2.76 5.78 6.13
CA ILE A 42 2.63 7.11 6.74
C ILE A 42 2.01 7.03 8.15
N ARG A 43 0.96 6.22 8.32
CA ARG A 43 0.34 6.03 9.65
C ARG A 43 1.26 5.34 10.65
N GLU A 44 2.11 4.45 10.17
CA GLU A 44 3.10 3.75 11.00
C GLU A 44 4.24 4.71 11.37
N GLU A 45 4.67 5.57 10.46
CA GLU A 45 5.64 6.65 10.72
C GLU A 45 5.09 7.68 11.74
N GLU A 46 3.84 8.13 11.57
CA GLU A 46 3.16 9.00 12.54
C GLU A 46 2.95 8.33 13.93
N ALA A 47 2.79 7.01 13.97
CA ALA A 47 2.67 6.26 15.22
C ALA A 47 4.04 6.02 15.89
N ASN A 48 5.10 5.85 15.11
CA ASN A 48 6.47 5.70 15.60
C ASN A 48 7.08 7.04 16.08
N ASP A 49 6.68 8.18 15.51
CA ASP A 49 7.03 9.51 16.05
C ASP A 49 6.39 9.80 17.43
N ALA A 50 5.35 9.05 17.82
CA ALA A 50 4.70 9.12 19.14
C ALA A 50 5.17 8.02 20.12
N SER A 51 6.10 7.15 19.73
CA SER A 51 6.63 6.06 20.58
C SER A 51 8.10 5.79 20.27
N ASP A 52 8.96 6.78 20.47
CA ASP A 52 10.37 6.50 20.78
C ASP A 52 10.46 6.04 22.25
N ASN A 53 10.19 4.75 22.48
CA ASN A 53 10.70 4.00 23.62
C ASN A 53 10.68 2.50 23.28
N ASN A 54 11.87 2.00 22.90
CA ASN A 54 12.35 0.62 22.99
C ASN A 54 11.52 -0.47 22.30
N GLU A 55 12.12 -1.11 21.30
CA GLU A 55 12.29 -2.58 21.32
C GLU A 55 13.33 -3.01 20.28
N ASP A 56 14.57 -3.14 20.76
CA ASP A 56 15.61 -3.96 20.14
C ASP A 56 15.08 -5.41 19.99
N LYS A 57 14.67 -5.78 18.79
CA LYS A 57 14.58 -7.20 18.41
C LYS A 57 15.92 -7.62 17.82
N PRO A 58 16.72 -8.46 18.49
CA PRO A 58 17.89 -9.01 17.84
C PRO A 58 17.44 -9.86 16.64
N ILE A 59 18.03 -9.56 15.49
CA ILE A 59 17.99 -10.39 14.29
C ILE A 59 18.61 -11.73 14.66
N ASP A 60 17.79 -12.74 14.89
CA ASP A 60 18.23 -14.13 14.92
C ASP A 60 18.57 -14.52 13.48
N GLY A 61 19.84 -14.33 13.14
CA GLY A 61 20.42 -14.77 11.89
C GLY A 61 20.45 -16.29 11.86
N GLU A 62 19.50 -16.91 11.17
CA GLU A 62 19.61 -18.30 10.75
C GLU A 62 20.75 -18.41 9.71
N VAL A 63 21.97 -18.61 10.21
CA VAL A 63 23.11 -19.11 9.44
C VAL A 63 23.67 -20.31 10.18
N THR A 64 23.12 -21.50 9.91
CA THR A 64 23.91 -22.73 10.08
C THR A 64 24.07 -23.40 8.73
N SER A 65 25.22 -23.05 8.14
CA SER A 65 25.83 -23.74 7.02
C SER A 65 26.02 -25.22 7.34
N LYS A 66 25.49 -26.09 6.48
CA LYS A 66 26.17 -27.23 5.86
C LYS A 66 27.23 -27.96 6.71
N LYS A 67 26.86 -29.12 7.25
CA LYS A 67 27.79 -30.23 7.60
C LYS A 67 27.06 -31.55 7.30
N SER A 68 27.28 -32.11 6.12
CA SER A 68 28.16 -33.28 5.91
C SER A 68 27.68 -34.52 6.65
N ASP A 69 26.77 -35.27 6.02
CA ASP A 69 26.63 -36.72 6.27
C ASP A 69 26.48 -37.41 4.91
N ASN A 70 27.57 -38.04 4.48
CA ASN A 70 27.57 -39.04 3.43
C ASN A 70 27.59 -40.41 4.13
N SER A 71 26.47 -41.12 4.08
CA SER A 71 26.44 -42.58 4.23
C SER A 71 26.51 -43.21 2.85
#